data_AF-A0A737X7X4-F1
#
_entry.id   AF-A0A737X7X4-F1
#
_cell.length_a   1.000
_cell.length_b   1.000
_cell.length_c   1.000
_cell.angle_alpha   90.00
_cell.angle_beta   90.00
_cell.angle_gamma   90.00
#
_symmetry.space_group_name_H-M   'P 1'
#
loop_
_entity.id
_entity.type
_entity.pdbx_description
1 polymer ?
#
loop_
_entity_poly.entity_id
_entity_poly.type
_entity_poly.pdbx_seq_one_letter_code
_entity_poly.pdbx_strand_id
1 'polypeptide(L)'
;MAKLPRRKCKVCREWFHPAYSNVVWCCPEHGAIYALKLRAKEKIKAAARRIKEKHQADKAERQRRQAKRESFKTKAQWDKEAQAAFNRYIRIRDEGKPCISCDAPLVGKSNFLTGSAIDASHYRSRGAASHLKFNVFNVHSACTRCNRQLSGNAVEYRIRLIRRIGLERVERLESDNAPRRFDIPYLKRIKS
;
A
#
# COMPACT_ATOMS: atom_id res chain seq x y z
N MET A 1 -29.44 6.64 63.68
CA MET A 1 -28.90 6.22 62.36
C MET A 1 -27.38 6.32 62.40
N ALA A 2 -26.66 5.27 62.01
CA ALA A 2 -25.19 5.29 61.97
C ALA A 2 -24.69 6.32 60.95
N LYS A 3 -23.71 7.15 61.33
CA LYS A 3 -23.09 8.10 60.40
C LYS A 3 -22.32 7.33 59.32
N LEU A 4 -22.48 7.75 58.07
CA LEU A 4 -21.70 7.19 56.95
C LEU A 4 -20.19 7.44 57.17
N PRO A 5 -19.32 6.53 56.68
CA PRO A 5 -17.87 6.68 56.80
C PRO A 5 -17.39 7.96 56.11
N ARG A 6 -16.38 8.61 56.72
CA ARG A 6 -15.76 9.82 56.17
C ARG A 6 -15.14 9.51 54.81
N ARG A 7 -15.19 10.49 53.90
CA ARG A 7 -14.54 10.43 52.59
C ARG A 7 -13.94 11.78 52.22
N LYS A 8 -13.03 11.80 51.24
CA LYS A 8 -12.44 13.03 50.71
C LYS A 8 -13.33 13.68 49.65
N CYS A 9 -13.52 14.99 49.73
CA CYS A 9 -14.23 15.78 48.72
C CYS A 9 -13.52 15.68 47.36
N LYS A 10 -14.26 15.48 46.26
CA LYS A 10 -13.70 15.42 44.90
C LYS A 10 -13.24 16.79 44.35
N VAL A 11 -13.51 17.89 45.07
CA VAL A 11 -13.11 19.26 44.69
C VAL A 11 -11.94 19.76 45.56
N CYS A 12 -12.14 19.95 46.87
CA CYS A 12 -11.12 20.46 47.79
C CYS A 12 -10.24 19.39 48.46
N ARG A 13 -10.58 18.10 48.35
CA ARG A 13 -9.88 16.95 48.97
C ARG A 13 -9.94 16.84 50.50
N GLU A 14 -10.65 17.74 51.18
CA GLU A 14 -10.88 17.65 52.64
C GLU A 14 -11.78 16.47 53.02
N TRP A 15 -11.62 16.00 54.26
CA TRP A 15 -12.40 14.89 54.82
C TRP A 15 -13.74 15.37 55.40
N PHE A 16 -14.85 14.81 54.92
CA PHE A 16 -16.20 15.15 55.39
C PHE A 16 -17.05 13.91 55.65
N HIS A 17 -18.14 14.06 56.41
CA HIS A 17 -19.18 13.04 56.56
C HIS A 17 -20.30 13.31 55.54
N PRO A 18 -20.56 12.39 54.60
CA PRO A 18 -21.59 12.59 53.59
C PRO A 18 -23.00 12.39 54.18
N ALA A 19 -23.97 13.16 53.69
CA ALA A 19 -25.38 12.98 54.04
C ALA A 19 -25.97 11.70 53.41
N TYR A 20 -25.53 11.33 52.21
CA TYR A 20 -25.98 10.15 51.46
C TYR A 20 -24.80 9.41 50.81
N SER A 21 -24.98 8.13 50.50
CA SER A 21 -23.92 7.27 49.95
C SER A 21 -23.35 7.75 48.61
N ASN A 22 -24.16 8.45 47.80
CA ASN A 22 -23.80 8.99 46.49
C ASN A 22 -23.18 10.41 46.53
N VAL A 23 -23.18 11.08 47.68
CA VAL A 23 -22.58 12.42 47.83
C VAL A 23 -21.06 12.29 47.97
N VAL A 24 -20.32 12.98 47.10
CA VAL A 24 -18.84 12.94 47.03
C VAL A 24 -18.20 14.33 47.14
N TRP A 25 -18.97 15.31 47.60
CA TRP A 25 -18.58 16.71 47.81
C TRP A 25 -18.98 17.16 49.23
N CYS A 26 -18.26 18.12 49.81
CA CYS A 26 -18.49 18.54 51.21
C CYS A 26 -19.52 19.67 51.37
N CYS A 27 -19.84 20.42 50.31
CA CYS A 27 -20.83 21.51 50.33
C CYS A 27 -21.54 21.65 48.96
N PRO A 28 -22.72 22.30 48.88
CA PRO A 28 -23.47 22.46 47.63
C PRO A 28 -22.65 23.05 46.46
N GLU A 29 -21.79 24.03 46.73
CA GLU A 29 -20.90 24.65 45.74
C GLU A 29 -19.93 23.64 45.11
N HIS A 30 -19.27 22.82 45.94
CA HIS A 30 -18.43 21.73 45.46
C HIS A 30 -19.22 20.66 44.70
N GLY A 31 -20.50 20.47 45.04
CA GLY A 31 -21.41 19.64 44.25
C GLY A 31 -21.61 20.18 42.84
N ALA A 32 -21.87 21.48 42.70
CA ALA A 32 -22.01 22.15 41.40
C ALA A 32 -20.72 22.07 40.57
N ILE A 33 -19.55 22.36 41.16
CA ILE A 33 -18.25 22.27 40.48
C ILE A 33 -17.98 20.84 40.02
N TYR A 34 -18.25 19.83 40.86
CA TYR A 34 -18.05 18.43 40.49
C TYR A 34 -19.00 17.98 39.38
N ALA A 35 -20.26 18.40 39.41
CA ALA A 35 -21.23 18.14 38.36
C ALA A 35 -20.81 18.74 37.01
N LEU A 36 -20.30 19.98 37.00
CA LEU A 36 -19.74 20.60 35.79
C LEU A 36 -18.52 19.84 35.25
N LYS A 37 -17.61 19.39 36.12
CA LYS A 37 -16.45 18.56 35.73
C LYS A 37 -16.87 17.22 35.13
N LEU A 38 -17.89 16.56 35.68
CA LEU A 38 -18.42 15.32 35.14
C LEU A 38 -19.05 15.53 33.75
N ARG A 39 -19.91 16.55 33.59
CA ARG A 39 -20.49 16.91 32.30
C ARG A 39 -19.44 17.23 31.24
N ALA A 40 -18.37 17.93 31.62
CA ALA A 40 -17.25 18.22 30.71
C ALA A 40 -16.54 16.92 30.26
N LYS A 41 -16.27 15.99 31.19
CA LYS A 41 -15.68 14.68 30.85
C LYS A 41 -16.58 13.84 29.96
N GLU A 42 -17.88 13.85 30.21
CA GLU A 42 -18.87 13.15 29.36
C GLU A 42 -18.92 13.73 27.95
N LYS A 43 -18.90 15.05 27.81
CA LYS A 43 -18.82 15.71 26.48
C LYS A 43 -17.59 15.28 25.70
N ILE A 44 -16.42 15.23 26.35
CA ILE A 44 -15.16 14.79 25.71
C ILE A 44 -15.26 13.31 25.28
N LYS A 45 -15.75 12.42 26.17
CA LYS A 45 -15.93 11.00 25.84
C LYS A 45 -16.92 10.78 24.70
N ALA A 46 -18.03 11.52 24.71
CA ALA A 46 -19.04 11.46 23.66
C ALA A 46 -18.47 11.95 22.31
N ALA A 47 -17.71 13.04 22.30
CA ALA A 47 -17.02 13.53 21.11
C ALA A 47 -16.02 12.51 20.55
N ALA A 48 -15.18 11.93 21.42
CA ALA A 48 -14.23 10.89 21.02
C ALA A 48 -14.92 9.65 20.44
N ARG A 49 -16.04 9.22 21.05
CA ARG A 49 -16.86 8.10 20.54
C ARG A 49 -17.43 8.41 19.15
N ARG A 50 -18.00 9.60 18.94
CA ARG A 50 -18.53 10.02 17.63
C ARG A 50 -17.46 10.06 16.55
N ILE A 51 -16.26 10.56 16.87
CA ILE A 51 -15.12 10.57 15.94
C ILE A 51 -14.73 9.14 15.55
N LYS A 52 -14.64 8.23 16.54
CA LYS A 52 -14.32 6.81 16.29
C LYS A 52 -15.38 6.13 15.43
N GLU A 53 -16.66 6.33 15.73
CA GLU A 53 -17.79 5.78 14.97
C GLU A 53 -17.77 6.29 13.52
N LYS A 54 -17.53 7.59 13.31
CA LYS A 54 -17.38 8.16 11.97
C LYS A 54 -16.21 7.54 11.20
N HIS A 55 -15.03 7.44 11.82
CA HIS A 55 -13.88 6.80 11.17
C HIS A 55 -14.13 5.33 10.80
N GLN A 56 -14.86 4.59 11.64
CA GLN A 56 -15.23 3.20 11.34
C GLN A 56 -16.22 3.12 10.18
N ALA A 57 -17.25 3.98 10.17
CA ALA A 57 -18.19 4.09 9.06
C ALA A 57 -17.48 4.45 7.74
N ASP A 58 -16.60 5.46 7.76
CA ASP A 58 -15.81 5.89 6.60
C ASP A 58 -14.86 4.78 6.10
N LYS A 59 -14.31 3.96 7.00
CA LYS A 59 -13.48 2.81 6.63
C LYS A 59 -14.33 1.72 5.96
N ALA A 60 -15.49 1.38 6.54
CA ALA A 60 -16.40 0.39 5.99
C ALA A 60 -16.95 0.81 4.62
N GLU A 61 -17.30 2.08 4.45
CA GLU A 61 -17.75 2.61 3.16
C GLU A 61 -16.66 2.53 2.10
N ARG A 62 -15.42 2.93 2.44
CA ARG A 62 -14.27 2.82 1.53
C ARG A 62 -14.04 1.37 1.10
N GLN A 63 -14.09 0.42 2.03
CA GLN A 63 -13.94 -1.00 1.73
C GLN A 63 -15.05 -1.51 0.82
N ARG A 64 -16.32 -1.17 1.10
CA ARG A 64 -17.46 -1.53 0.24
C ARG A 64 -17.32 -0.95 -1.16
N ARG A 65 -16.92 0.32 -1.27
CA ARG A 65 -16.72 1.00 -2.57
C ARG A 65 -15.55 0.37 -3.35
N GLN A 66 -14.47 -0.01 -2.67
CA GLN A 66 -13.35 -0.72 -3.29
C GLN A 66 -13.76 -2.11 -3.78
N ALA A 67 -14.44 -2.90 -2.94
CA ALA A 67 -14.91 -4.23 -3.31
C ALA A 67 -15.85 -4.18 -4.53
N LYS A 68 -16.78 -3.21 -4.55
CA LYS A 68 -17.66 -2.98 -5.70
C LYS A 68 -16.87 -2.59 -6.96
N ARG A 69 -15.86 -1.71 -6.84
CA ARG A 69 -15.01 -1.36 -7.99
C ARG A 69 -14.27 -2.58 -8.51
N GLU A 70 -13.74 -3.42 -7.63
CA GLU A 70 -12.99 -4.62 -8.01
C GLU A 70 -13.88 -5.71 -8.61
N SER A 71 -15.14 -5.84 -8.19
CA SER A 71 -16.08 -6.80 -8.78
C SER A 71 -16.45 -6.47 -10.22
N PHE A 72 -16.46 -5.19 -10.59
CA PHE A 72 -16.74 -4.73 -11.96
C PHE A 72 -15.49 -4.56 -12.82
N LYS A 73 -14.29 -4.89 -12.31
CA LYS A 73 -13.06 -4.74 -13.10
C LYS A 73 -13.02 -5.74 -14.26
N THR A 74 -12.77 -5.21 -15.45
CA THR A 74 -12.56 -6.04 -16.63
C THR A 74 -11.19 -6.72 -16.57
N LYS A 75 -11.01 -7.80 -17.35
CA LYS A 75 -9.71 -8.47 -17.49
C LYS A 75 -8.59 -7.49 -17.90
N ALA A 76 -8.87 -6.57 -18.81
CA ALA A 76 -7.89 -5.58 -19.28
C ALA A 76 -7.43 -4.63 -18.16
N GLN A 77 -8.34 -4.24 -17.25
CA GLN A 77 -7.98 -3.42 -16.08
C GLN A 77 -7.10 -4.21 -15.11
N TRP A 78 -7.43 -5.48 -14.84
CA TRP A 78 -6.57 -6.37 -14.05
C TRP A 78 -5.19 -6.56 -14.71
N ASP A 79 -5.14 -6.67 -16.04
CA ASP A 79 -3.90 -6.84 -16.79
C ASP A 79 -2.99 -5.61 -16.65
N LYS A 80 -3.56 -4.41 -16.75
CA LYS A 80 -2.85 -3.14 -16.55
C LYS A 80 -2.29 -3.02 -15.13
N GLU A 81 -3.09 -3.37 -14.12
CA GLU A 81 -2.65 -3.34 -12.72
C GLU A 81 -1.55 -4.37 -12.43
N ALA A 82 -1.70 -5.60 -12.96
CA ALA A 82 -0.69 -6.65 -12.86
C ALA A 82 0.63 -6.24 -13.55
N GLN A 83 0.57 -5.64 -14.73
CA GLN A 83 1.76 -5.15 -15.42
C GLN A 83 2.46 -4.04 -14.63
N ALA A 84 1.71 -3.12 -14.02
CA ALA A 84 2.29 -2.08 -13.18
C ALA A 84 2.99 -2.65 -11.94
N ALA A 85 2.37 -3.63 -11.27
CA ALA A 85 2.96 -4.33 -10.13
C ALA A 85 4.22 -5.10 -10.53
N PHE A 86 4.15 -5.88 -11.62
CA PHE A 86 5.30 -6.61 -12.16
C PHE A 86 6.46 -5.68 -12.54
N ASN A 87 6.17 -4.56 -13.23
CA ASN A 87 7.19 -3.58 -13.59
C ASN A 87 7.83 -2.93 -12.36
N ARG A 88 7.08 -2.73 -11.27
CA ARG A 88 7.63 -2.26 -9.99
C ARG A 88 8.55 -3.33 -9.39
N TYR A 89 8.12 -4.59 -9.37
CA TYR A 89 8.95 -5.70 -8.90
C TYR A 89 10.28 -5.80 -9.66
N ILE A 90 10.27 -5.74 -10.99
CA ILE A 90 11.51 -5.79 -11.79
C ILE A 90 12.47 -4.65 -11.41
N ARG A 91 11.97 -3.43 -11.22
CA ARG A 91 12.80 -2.28 -10.83
C ARG A 91 13.43 -2.44 -9.44
N ILE A 92 12.72 -3.05 -8.49
CA ILE A 92 13.25 -3.34 -7.16
C ILE A 92 14.26 -4.50 -7.23
N ARG A 93 13.94 -5.58 -7.95
CA ARG A 93 14.82 -6.74 -8.14
C ARG A 93 16.15 -6.38 -8.81
N ASP A 94 16.13 -5.43 -9.73
CA ASP A 94 17.30 -4.97 -10.47
C ASP A 94 17.89 -3.67 -9.91
N GLU A 95 17.50 -3.27 -8.70
CA GLU A 95 18.10 -2.13 -8.02
C GLU A 95 19.63 -2.30 -7.91
N GLY A 96 20.37 -1.23 -8.19
CA GLY A 96 21.83 -1.23 -8.24
C GLY A 96 22.45 -1.86 -9.49
N LYS A 97 21.69 -2.56 -10.34
CA LYS A 97 22.21 -3.12 -11.59
C LYS A 97 22.24 -2.05 -12.69
N PRO A 98 23.23 -2.11 -13.60
CA PRO A 98 23.25 -1.21 -14.75
C PRO A 98 22.18 -1.61 -15.78
N CYS A 99 21.98 -0.74 -16.78
CA CYS A 99 21.08 -0.97 -17.89
C CYS A 99 21.39 -2.31 -18.58
N ILE A 100 20.36 -3.15 -18.77
CA ILE A 100 20.49 -4.44 -19.45
C ILE A 100 21.00 -4.36 -20.89
N SER A 101 20.93 -3.20 -21.55
CA SER A 101 21.34 -3.06 -22.96
C SER A 101 22.54 -2.15 -23.20
N CYS A 102 23.08 -1.46 -22.19
CA CYS A 102 24.23 -0.57 -22.44
C CYS A 102 25.20 -0.41 -21.26
N ASP A 103 25.01 -1.15 -20.17
CA ASP A 103 25.79 -1.07 -18.93
C ASP A 103 25.83 0.32 -18.25
N ALA A 104 25.11 1.31 -18.78
CA ALA A 104 25.00 2.60 -18.15
C ALA A 104 24.33 2.47 -16.77
N PRO A 105 24.84 3.17 -15.73
CA PRO A 105 24.21 3.16 -14.41
C PRO A 105 22.78 3.68 -14.50
N LEU A 106 21.86 2.98 -13.83
CA LEU A 106 20.45 3.35 -13.80
C LEU A 106 20.20 4.30 -12.63
N VAL A 107 20.03 5.59 -12.93
CA VAL A 107 19.76 6.61 -11.92
C VAL A 107 18.25 6.80 -11.81
N GLY A 108 17.69 6.47 -10.63
CA GLY A 108 16.26 6.60 -10.35
C GLY A 108 15.78 8.06 -10.20
N LYS A 109 16.70 9.02 -10.09
CA LYS A 109 16.40 10.46 -10.08
C LYS A 109 16.22 10.93 -11.52
N SER A 110 15.03 11.41 -11.84
CA SER A 110 14.74 12.06 -13.13
C SER A 110 13.75 13.19 -12.95
N ASN A 111 13.93 14.26 -13.70
CA ASN A 111 13.00 15.38 -13.77
C ASN A 111 11.77 15.07 -14.65
N PHE A 112 11.38 13.80 -14.78
CA PHE A 112 10.22 13.43 -15.59
C PHE A 112 8.92 13.85 -14.86
N LEU A 113 8.17 14.76 -15.48
CA LEU A 113 6.83 15.14 -15.04
C LEU A 113 5.87 13.95 -15.07
N THR A 114 6.08 13.02 -16.01
CA THR A 114 5.37 11.74 -16.15
C THR A 114 6.30 10.62 -16.61
N GLY A 115 6.13 9.41 -16.06
CA GLY A 115 6.92 8.23 -16.40
C GLY A 115 8.01 7.87 -15.38
N SER A 116 8.80 6.84 -15.68
CA SER A 116 9.94 6.41 -14.84
C SER A 116 11.26 6.61 -15.56
N ALA A 117 12.30 6.96 -14.81
CA ALA A 117 13.69 7.00 -15.29
C ALA A 117 14.22 5.62 -15.71
N ILE A 118 13.66 4.58 -15.09
CA ILE A 118 14.04 3.19 -15.26
C ILE A 118 12.81 2.44 -15.75
N ASP A 119 12.94 1.79 -16.90
CA ASP A 119 11.89 0.96 -17.47
C ASP A 119 12.12 -0.51 -17.13
N ALA A 120 11.03 -1.29 -17.10
CA ALA A 120 11.10 -2.75 -17.16
C ALA A 120 11.00 -3.17 -18.64
N SER A 121 12.15 -3.47 -19.24
CA SER A 121 12.28 -3.77 -20.67
C SER A 121 12.20 -5.27 -20.95
N HIS A 122 11.35 -5.63 -21.91
CA HIS A 122 11.15 -7.01 -22.37
C HIS A 122 12.16 -7.37 -23.46
N TYR A 123 12.90 -8.47 -23.27
CA TYR A 123 13.80 -9.01 -24.30
C TYR A 123 13.01 -9.46 -25.54
N ARG A 124 12.08 -10.41 -25.36
CA ARG A 124 11.03 -10.68 -26.34
C ARG A 124 9.83 -9.81 -26.01
N SER A 125 9.52 -8.88 -26.92
CA SER A 125 8.51 -7.85 -26.72
C SER A 125 7.13 -8.42 -26.42
N ARG A 126 6.28 -7.64 -25.74
CA ARG A 126 4.89 -8.06 -25.44
C ARG A 126 4.06 -8.33 -26.70
N GLY A 127 4.37 -7.67 -27.81
CA GLY A 127 3.69 -7.87 -29.09
C GLY A 127 4.11 -9.19 -29.76
N ALA A 128 5.40 -9.53 -29.69
CA ALA A 128 5.93 -10.75 -30.31
C ALA A 128 5.77 -12.00 -29.44
N ALA A 129 5.83 -11.86 -28.11
CA ALA A 129 5.81 -12.97 -27.16
C ALA A 129 4.96 -12.63 -25.93
N SER A 130 3.66 -12.43 -26.15
CA SER A 130 2.72 -12.06 -25.08
C SER A 130 2.68 -13.07 -23.92
N HIS A 131 2.96 -14.35 -24.19
CA HIS A 131 3.07 -15.44 -23.21
C HIS A 131 4.24 -15.28 -22.24
N LEU A 132 5.25 -14.47 -22.58
CA LEU A 132 6.44 -14.20 -21.76
C LEU A 132 6.37 -12.87 -21.00
N LYS A 133 5.26 -12.13 -21.05
CA LYS A 133 5.20 -10.76 -20.50
C LYS A 133 5.43 -10.66 -18.99
N PHE A 134 5.12 -11.72 -18.25
CA PHE A 134 5.36 -11.85 -16.80
C PHE A 134 6.50 -12.82 -16.47
N ASN A 135 7.27 -13.26 -17.47
CA ASN A 135 8.44 -14.10 -17.24
C ASN A 135 9.59 -13.22 -16.75
N VAL A 136 10.05 -13.44 -15.51
CA VAL A 136 11.11 -12.65 -14.88
C VAL A 136 12.46 -12.76 -15.60
N PHE A 137 12.72 -13.85 -16.33
CA PHE A 137 13.92 -13.99 -17.16
C PHE A 137 13.82 -13.24 -18.49
N ASN A 138 12.62 -12.86 -18.91
CA ASN A 138 12.41 -12.08 -20.14
C ASN A 138 12.45 -10.56 -19.87
N VAL A 139 12.44 -10.11 -18.61
CA VAL A 139 12.24 -8.69 -18.29
C VAL A 139 13.27 -8.20 -17.28
N HIS A 140 13.92 -7.08 -17.59
CA HIS A 140 14.99 -6.48 -16.78
C HIS A 140 14.92 -4.96 -16.82
N SER A 141 15.57 -4.32 -15.85
CA SER A 141 15.67 -2.86 -15.84
C SER A 141 16.56 -2.33 -16.96
N ALA A 142 16.04 -1.30 -17.65
CA ALA A 142 16.72 -0.62 -18.76
C ALA A 142 16.53 0.89 -18.66
N CYS A 143 17.44 1.65 -19.27
CA CYS A 143 17.26 3.09 -19.42
C CYS A 143 16.20 3.38 -20.50
N THR A 144 15.58 4.56 -20.41
CA THR A 144 14.53 4.99 -21.35
C THR A 144 15.03 5.08 -22.78
N ARG A 145 16.30 5.46 -23.02
CA ARG A 145 16.91 5.47 -24.36
C ARG A 145 16.92 4.08 -25.00
N CYS A 146 17.49 3.09 -24.32
CA CYS A 146 17.55 1.72 -24.84
C CYS A 146 16.16 1.12 -25.03
N ASN A 147 15.27 1.29 -24.06
CA ASN A 147 13.95 0.67 -24.12
C ASN A 147 13.00 1.36 -25.11
N ARG A 148 12.91 2.70 -25.08
CA ARG A 148 11.89 3.45 -25.83
C ARG A 148 12.39 3.94 -27.18
N GLN A 149 13.61 4.47 -27.26
CA GLN A 149 14.14 5.08 -28.49
C GLN A 149 14.79 4.05 -29.42
N LEU A 150 15.45 3.04 -28.84
CA LEU A 150 16.11 1.96 -29.59
C LEU A 150 15.29 0.66 -29.61
N SER A 151 13.99 0.73 -29.33
CA SER A 151 13.07 -0.41 -29.40
C SER A 151 13.55 -1.65 -28.61
N GLY A 152 14.07 -1.45 -27.41
CA GLY A 152 14.62 -2.52 -26.54
C GLY A 152 16.10 -2.82 -26.76
N ASN A 153 16.72 -2.29 -27.82
CA ASN A 153 18.11 -2.49 -28.18
C ASN A 153 18.50 -4.00 -28.12
N ALA A 154 17.75 -4.83 -28.84
CA ALA A 154 17.68 -6.28 -28.63
C ALA A 154 19.03 -7.01 -28.79
N VAL A 155 19.89 -6.57 -29.71
CA VAL A 155 21.23 -7.17 -29.93
C VAL A 155 22.08 -6.99 -28.67
N GLU A 156 22.22 -5.75 -28.20
CA GLU A 156 22.97 -5.43 -27.00
C GLU A 156 22.35 -6.01 -25.72
N TYR A 157 21.01 -6.10 -25.70
CA TYR A 157 20.26 -6.77 -24.64
C TYR A 157 20.67 -8.24 -24.57
N ARG A 158 20.66 -8.96 -25.71
CA ARG A 158 20.98 -10.40 -25.77
C ARG A 158 22.38 -10.70 -25.21
N ILE A 159 23.38 -9.93 -25.64
CA ILE A 159 24.78 -10.09 -25.20
C ILE A 159 24.88 -10.07 -23.67
N ARG A 160 24.23 -9.09 -23.03
CA ARG A 160 24.25 -8.94 -21.57
C ARG A 160 23.31 -9.90 -20.86
N LEU A 161 22.21 -10.28 -21.50
CA LEU A 161 21.29 -11.27 -20.95
C LEU A 161 21.97 -12.63 -20.80
N ILE A 162 22.76 -13.06 -21.78
CA ILE A 162 23.58 -14.28 -21.70
C ILE A 162 24.51 -14.22 -20.48
N ARG A 163 25.15 -13.07 -20.24
CA ARG A 163 26.01 -12.86 -19.06
C ARG A 163 25.24 -12.93 -17.74
N ARG A 164 23.97 -12.54 -17.70
CA ARG A 164 23.15 -12.50 -16.48
C ARG A 164 22.46 -13.83 -16.14
N ILE A 165 21.96 -14.55 -17.14
CA ILE A 165 21.11 -15.75 -16.91
C ILE A 165 21.65 -17.03 -17.56
N GLY A 166 22.75 -16.92 -18.31
CA GLY A 166 23.36 -18.02 -19.07
C GLY A 166 22.74 -18.21 -20.45
N LEU A 167 23.50 -18.79 -21.37
CA LEU A 167 23.09 -19.01 -22.77
C LEU A 167 21.85 -19.91 -22.85
N GLU A 168 21.85 -21.04 -22.12
CA GLU A 168 20.74 -22.01 -22.11
C GLU A 168 19.38 -21.36 -21.83
N ARG A 169 19.32 -20.45 -20.83
CA ARG A 169 18.07 -19.75 -20.49
C ARG A 169 17.65 -18.75 -21.57
N VAL A 170 18.61 -18.11 -22.23
CA VAL A 170 18.33 -17.20 -23.36
C VAL A 170 17.75 -17.97 -24.53
N GLU A 171 18.38 -19.08 -24.91
CA GLU A 171 17.92 -19.92 -26.02
C GLU A 171 16.54 -20.51 -25.71
N ARG A 172 16.26 -20.87 -24.45
CA ARG A 172 14.92 -21.29 -24.03
C ARG A 172 13.88 -20.18 -24.20
N LEU A 173 14.22 -18.93 -23.90
CA LEU A 173 13.30 -17.79 -24.13
C LEU A 173 13.06 -17.56 -25.63
N GLU A 174 14.09 -17.72 -26.45
CA GLU A 174 14.04 -17.55 -27.92
C GLU A 174 13.20 -18.63 -28.60
N SER A 175 13.29 -19.87 -28.11
CA SER A 175 12.56 -21.03 -28.65
C SER A 175 11.17 -21.24 -28.05
N ASP A 176 10.86 -20.65 -26.89
CA ASP A 176 9.53 -20.75 -26.27
C ASP A 176 8.48 -19.98 -27.09
N ASN A 177 7.62 -20.72 -27.78
CA ASN A 177 6.45 -20.19 -28.48
C ASN A 177 5.15 -20.80 -27.93
N ALA A 178 5.18 -21.40 -26.74
CA ALA A 178 4.02 -22.06 -26.15
C ALA A 178 3.01 -21.00 -25.68
N PRO A 179 1.76 -21.03 -26.17
CA PRO A 179 0.78 -20.02 -25.82
C PRO A 179 0.43 -20.08 -24.33
N ARG A 180 0.46 -18.94 -23.65
CA ARG A 180 0.06 -18.81 -22.24
C ARG A 180 -1.07 -17.81 -22.10
N ARG A 181 -2.17 -18.25 -21.52
CA ARG A 181 -3.30 -17.37 -21.16
C ARG A 181 -3.17 -16.95 -19.71
N PHE A 182 -3.29 -15.65 -19.46
CA PHE A 182 -3.38 -15.09 -18.12
C PHE A 182 -4.84 -14.79 -17.82
N ASP A 183 -5.42 -15.53 -16.89
CA ASP A 183 -6.79 -15.33 -16.41
C ASP A 183 -6.83 -14.30 -15.27
N ILE A 184 -8.03 -13.88 -14.87
CA ILE A 184 -8.21 -12.91 -13.79
C ILE A 184 -7.56 -13.40 -12.47
N PRO A 185 -7.72 -14.67 -12.04
CA PRO A 185 -7.01 -15.20 -10.89
C PRO A 185 -5.48 -15.02 -10.96
N TYR A 186 -4.85 -15.35 -12.10
CA TYR A 186 -3.42 -15.14 -12.29
C TYR A 186 -3.04 -13.66 -12.19
N LEU A 187 -3.78 -12.77 -12.85
CA LEU A 187 -3.51 -11.33 -12.82
C LEU A 187 -3.65 -10.74 -11.41
N LYS A 188 -4.63 -11.20 -10.63
CA LYS A 188 -4.76 -10.84 -9.21
C LYS A 188 -3.53 -11.29 -8.40
N ARG A 189 -3.01 -12.49 -8.64
CA ARG A 189 -1.78 -12.97 -7.98
C ARG A 189 -0.56 -12.13 -8.32
N ILE A 190 -0.40 -11.70 -9.57
CA ILE A 190 0.73 -10.83 -9.97
C ILE A 190 0.61 -9.42 -9.38
N LYS A 191 -0.62 -8.91 -9.23
CA LYS A 191 -0.86 -7.59 -8.65
C LYS A 191 -0.54 -7.54 -7.15
N SER A 192 -0.87 -8.61 -6.43
CA SER A 192 -0.81 -8.69 -4.96
C SER A 192 0.63 -8.66 -4.47
#